data_AF-A0A3C2E1H6-F1
#
_entry.id   AF-A0A3C2E1H6-F1
#
_cell.length_a   1.000
_cell.length_b   1.000
_cell.length_c   1.000
_cell.angle_alpha   90.00
_cell.angle_beta   90.00
_cell.angle_gamma   90.00
#
_symmetry.space_group_name_H-M   'P 1'
#
loop_
_entity.id
_entity.type
_entity.pdbx_description
1 polymer ?
#
loop_
_entity_poly.entity_id
_entity_poly.type
_entity_poly.pdbx_seq_one_letter_code
_entity_poly.pdbx_strand_id
1 'polypeptide(L)' 'MAAAKKQTASETETPPGTTPETREAPPLDRLLQIMERLRDPKTGCPWDKEQTFHTIAPYTIEEAYEVAEAIEEGDMA' A
#
# COMPACT_ATOMS: atom_id res chain seq x y z
N MET A 1 -8.82 49.76 -11.38
CA MET A 1 -9.34 48.50 -11.92
C MET A 1 -8.18 47.52 -11.99
N ALA A 2 -8.06 46.61 -11.02
CA ALA A 2 -6.98 45.65 -10.97
C ALA A 2 -7.41 44.36 -11.70
N ALA A 3 -6.61 43.98 -12.69
CA ALA A 3 -6.83 42.82 -13.55
C ALA A 3 -6.50 41.49 -12.84
N ALA A 4 -7.05 40.42 -13.42
CA ALA A 4 -7.31 39.12 -12.84
C ALA A 4 -6.08 38.30 -12.35
N LYS A 5 -6.37 37.52 -11.31
CA LYS A 5 -5.61 36.36 -10.81
C LYS A 5 -5.14 35.43 -11.93
N LYS A 6 -3.86 35.08 -11.91
CA LYS A 6 -3.36 33.77 -12.36
C LYS A 6 -2.66 33.13 -11.17
N GLN A 7 -3.42 32.39 -10.37
CA GLN A 7 -2.84 31.46 -9.40
C GLN A 7 -2.36 30.24 -10.19
N THR A 8 -1.05 30.16 -10.38
CA THR A 8 -0.35 28.94 -10.79
C THR A 8 -0.51 27.94 -9.64
N ALA A 9 -1.38 26.96 -9.82
CA ALA A 9 -1.43 25.81 -8.92
C ALA A 9 -0.13 25.03 -9.11
N SER A 10 0.63 24.92 -8.03
CA SER A 10 1.78 24.04 -7.94
C SER A 10 1.29 22.61 -8.09
N GLU A 11 1.77 21.89 -9.09
CA GLU A 11 1.61 20.44 -9.21
C GLU A 11 2.23 19.79 -7.97
N THR A 12 1.40 19.44 -6.99
CA THR A 12 1.78 18.46 -5.99
C THR A 12 1.72 17.10 -6.67
N GLU A 13 2.88 16.52 -6.97
CA GLU A 13 3.00 15.14 -7.43
C GLU A 13 2.16 14.25 -6.50
N THR A 14 1.13 13.63 -7.06
CA THR A 14 0.34 12.65 -6.36
C THR A 14 1.19 11.40 -6.24
N PRO A 15 1.48 10.88 -5.03
CA PRO A 15 2.28 9.68 -4.90
C PRO A 15 1.60 8.54 -5.68
N PRO A 16 2.38 7.69 -6.35
CA PRO A 16 1.84 6.58 -7.09
C PRO A 16 1.02 5.70 -6.14
N GLY A 17 -0.32 5.77 -6.21
CA GLY A 17 -1.23 4.94 -5.40
C GLY A 17 -2.52 5.61 -4.94
N THR A 18 -2.71 6.89 -5.23
CA THR A 18 -3.84 7.67 -4.68
C THR A 18 -4.96 7.94 -5.70
N THR A 19 -5.07 7.15 -6.76
CA THR A 19 -6.22 7.27 -7.67
C THR A 19 -7.51 6.94 -6.91
N PRO A 20 -8.60 7.72 -7.09
CA PRO A 20 -9.87 7.52 -6.37
C PRO A 20 -10.40 6.08 -6.47
N GLU A 21 -10.15 5.44 -7.62
CA GLU A 21 -10.63 4.10 -7.97
C GLU A 21 -10.12 3.00 -7.03
N THR A 22 -8.87 3.09 -6.56
CA THR A 22 -8.32 2.14 -5.57
C THR A 22 -8.99 2.34 -4.20
N ARG A 23 -9.53 3.52 -3.90
CA ARG A 23 -10.13 3.79 -2.59
C ARG A 23 -11.55 3.25 -2.45
N GLU A 24 -12.24 3.01 -3.56
CA GLU A 24 -13.64 2.57 -3.58
C GLU A 24 -13.80 1.07 -3.88
N ALA A 25 -12.72 0.38 -4.24
CA ALA A 25 -12.72 -1.06 -4.47
C ALA A 25 -13.04 -1.86 -3.19
N PRO A 26 -13.66 -3.04 -3.30
CA PRO A 26 -13.82 -3.98 -2.18
C PRO A 26 -12.49 -4.20 -1.44
N PRO A 27 -12.49 -4.41 -0.10
CA PRO A 27 -11.26 -4.41 0.69
C PRO A 27 -10.17 -5.36 0.17
N LEU A 28 -10.56 -6.57 -0.25
CA LEU A 28 -9.62 -7.54 -0.81
C LEU A 28 -9.08 -7.10 -2.18
N ASP A 29 -9.94 -6.58 -3.06
CA ASP A 29 -9.52 -6.09 -4.38
C ASP A 29 -8.57 -4.90 -4.25
N ARG A 30 -8.83 -4.00 -3.29
CA ARG A 30 -7.92 -2.91 -2.95
C ARG A 30 -6.56 -3.45 -2.47
N LEU A 31 -6.55 -4.45 -1.60
CA LEU A 31 -5.29 -5.08 -1.14
C LEU A 31 -4.51 -5.67 -2.32
N LEU A 32 -5.18 -6.38 -3.22
CA LEU A 32 -4.55 -6.94 -4.42
C LEU A 32 -3.95 -5.85 -5.33
N GLN A 33 -4.68 -4.74 -5.55
CA GLN A 33 -4.17 -3.60 -6.31
C GLN A 33 -2.94 -2.96 -5.66
N ILE A 34 -2.92 -2.84 -4.32
CA ILE A 34 -1.75 -2.34 -3.59
C ILE A 34 -0.56 -3.28 -3.79
N MET A 35 -0.75 -4.59 -3.62
CA MET A 35 0.31 -5.59 -3.79
C MET A 35 0.86 -5.61 -5.21
N GLU A 36 0.00 -5.50 -6.23
CA GLU A 36 0.41 -5.38 -7.63
C GLU A 36 1.28 -4.13 -7.84
N ARG A 37 0.87 -2.99 -7.28
CA ARG A 37 1.60 -1.72 -7.41
C ARG A 37 2.96 -1.76 -6.73
N LEU A 38 3.05 -2.33 -5.53
CA LEU A 38 4.31 -2.47 -4.80
C LEU A 38 5.30 -3.34 -5.57
N ARG A 39 4.81 -4.33 -6.34
CA ARG A 39 5.63 -5.26 -7.12
C ARG A 39 5.73 -4.94 -8.61
N ASP A 40 5.25 -3.77 -9.04
CA ASP A 40 5.39 -3.34 -10.44
C ASP A 40 6.88 -3.30 -10.84
N PRO A 41 7.32 -3.96 -11.93
CA PRO A 41 8.74 -4.08 -12.26
C PRO A 41 9.46 -2.74 -12.48
N LYS A 42 8.74 -1.73 -12.96
CA LYS A 42 9.33 -0.44 -13.35
C LYS A 42 9.29 0.59 -12.23
N THR A 43 8.21 0.62 -11.47
CA THR A 43 7.87 1.69 -10.53
C THR A 43 7.61 1.20 -9.11
N GLY A 44 7.57 -0.11 -8.89
CA GLY A 44 7.34 -0.73 -7.58
C GLY A 44 8.48 -0.51 -6.59
N CYS A 45 8.17 -0.74 -5.33
CA CYS A 45 9.10 -0.62 -4.20
C CYS A 45 10.31 -1.55 -4.40
N PRO A 46 11.56 -1.06 -4.26
CA PRO A 46 12.76 -1.89 -4.44
C PRO A 46 12.74 -3.14 -3.57
N TRP A 47 12.36 -3.00 -2.30
CA TRP A 47 12.32 -4.10 -1.35
C TRP A 47 11.31 -5.19 -1.73
N ASP A 48 10.07 -4.80 -2.11
CA ASP A 48 9.01 -5.74 -2.49
C ASP A 48 9.33 -6.53 -3.77
N LYS A 49 10.08 -5.92 -4.69
CA LYS A 49 10.53 -6.56 -5.94
C LYS A 49 11.61 -7.62 -5.71
N GLU A 50 12.44 -7.43 -4.68
CA GLU A 50 13.50 -8.38 -4.33
C GLU A 50 12.96 -9.59 -3.54
N GLN A 51 11.73 -9.52 -3.00
CA GLN A 51 11.14 -10.60 -2.23
C GLN A 51 10.83 -11.85 -3.07
N THR A 52 11.20 -13.01 -2.54
CA THR A 52 10.87 -14.34 -3.07
C THR A 52 10.05 -15.12 -2.05
N PHE A 53 9.46 -16.26 -2.45
CA PHE A 53 8.78 -17.14 -1.48
C PHE A 53 9.71 -17.57 -0.33
N HIS A 54 11.00 -17.76 -0.60
CA HIS A 54 11.96 -18.14 0.43
C HIS A 54 12.19 -17.03 1.45
N THR A 55 12.28 -15.77 1.00
CA THR A 55 12.50 -14.63 1.92
C THR A 55 11.24 -14.27 2.70
N ILE A 56 10.04 -14.54 2.15
CA ILE A 56 8.76 -14.27 2.82
C ILE A 56 8.36 -15.36 3.82
N ALA A 57 8.80 -16.60 3.63
CA ALA A 57 8.45 -17.73 4.49
C ALA A 57 8.70 -17.50 6.00
N PRO A 58 9.88 -17.00 6.46
CA PRO A 58 10.09 -16.76 7.89
C PRO A 58 9.11 -15.74 8.47
N TYR A 59 8.86 -14.61 7.77
CA TYR A 59 7.89 -13.61 8.22
C TYR A 59 6.46 -14.16 8.27
N THR A 60 6.09 -15.04 7.33
CA THR A 60 4.76 -15.68 7.36
C THR A 60 4.56 -16.54 8.61
N ILE A 61 5.65 -17.13 9.15
CA ILE A 61 5.61 -17.90 10.39
C ILE A 61 5.53 -16.97 11.60
N GLU A 62 6.31 -15.90 11.63
CA GLU A 62 6.29 -14.89 12.69
C GLU A 62 4.88 -14.30 12.86
N GLU A 63 4.25 -13.86 11.78
CA GLU A 63 2.87 -13.33 11.77
C GLU A 63 1.84 -14.36 12.27
N ALA A 64 2.06 -15.65 12.02
CA ALA A 64 1.16 -16.70 12.52
C ALA A 64 1.26 -16.86 14.05
N TYR A 65 2.45 -16.65 14.62
CA TYR A 65 2.64 -16.62 16.07
C TYR A 65 2.06 -15.35 16.68
N GLU A 66 2.20 -14.19 16.03
CA GLU A 66 1.57 -12.94 16.48
C GLU A 66 0.04 -13.05 16.50
N VAL A 67 -0.56 -13.69 15.49
CA VAL A 67 -2.01 -13.99 15.48
C VAL A 67 -2.39 -14.91 16.64
N ALA A 68 -1.59 -15.93 16.94
CA ALA A 68 -1.85 -16.83 18.06
C ALA A 68 -1.76 -16.10 19.41
N GLU A 69 -0.76 -15.24 19.58
CA GLU A 69 -0.58 -14.39 20.76
C GLU A 69 -1.79 -13.47 20.98
N ALA A 70 -2.23 -12.76 19.94
CA ALA A 70 -3.41 -11.89 20.02
C ALA A 70 -4.68 -12.65 20.48
N ILE A 71 -4.86 -13.89 20.01
CA ILE A 71 -5.96 -14.76 20.46
C ILE A 71 -5.82 -15.13 21.94
N GLU A 72 -4.62 -15.46 22.40
CA GLU A 72 -4.35 -15.81 23.80
C GLU A 72 -4.58 -14.62 24.75
N GLU A 73 -4.23 -13.42 24.30
CA GLU A 73 -4.44 -12.18 25.05
C GLU A 73 -5.90 -11.67 24.99
N GLY A 74 -6.71 -12.22 24.09
CA GLY A 74 -8.08 -11.77 23.85
C GLY A 74 -8.16 -10.41 23.14
N ASP A 75 -7.10 -10.03 22.41
CA ASP A 75 -7.05 -8.82 21.58
C ASP A 75 -7.68 -9.09 20.20
N MET A 76 -9.00 -9.00 20.17
CA MET A 76 -9.83 -9.27 18.99
C MET A 76 -10.39 -7.94 18.46
N ALA A 77 -9.55 -7.14 17.82
CA ALA A 77 -9.95 -5.88 17.18
C ALA A 77 -11.05 -6.07 16.12
#